data_AF-A0A231PFZ8-F1
#
_entry.id   AF-A0A231PFZ8-F1
#
_cell.length_a   1.000
_cell.length_b   1.000
_cell.length_c   1.000
_cell.angle_alpha   90.00
_cell.angle_beta   90.00
_cell.angle_gamma   90.00
#
_symmetry.space_group_name_H-M   'P 1'
#
loop_
_entity.id
_entity.type
_entity.pdbx_description
1 polymer ?
#
loop_
_entity_poly.entity_id
_entity_poly.type
_entity_poly.pdbx_seq_one_letter_code
_entity_poly.pdbx_strand_id
1 'polypeptide(L)'
;MWERLIRRLEAGWAPSGRYREDLFRRDLKARDALERLVGEVGEVGETYADALRQVVTRLDEVYTEHTDRGPAAAEGAGGAGGWWWHRTPRRTPW
;
A
#
# COMPACT_ATOMS: atom_id res chain seq x y z
N MET A 1 -6.46 -2.00 -7.62
CA MET A 1 -6.32 -0.58 -7.18
C MET A 1 -5.03 -0.36 -6.39
N TRP A 2 -4.66 -1.21 -5.43
CA TRP A 2 -3.33 -1.21 -4.79
C TRP A 2 -2.16 -1.38 -5.78
N GLU A 3 -2.20 -2.41 -6.62
CA GLU A 3 -1.18 -2.67 -7.65
C GLU A 3 -0.95 -1.48 -8.61
N ARG A 4 -2.01 -0.71 -8.90
CA ARG A 4 -1.90 0.49 -9.75
C ARG A 4 -1.06 1.58 -9.09
N LEU A 5 -1.22 1.78 -7.78
CA LEU A 5 -0.40 2.73 -7.02
C LEU A 5 1.07 2.30 -7.06
N ILE A 6 1.34 1.00 -6.88
CA ILE A 6 2.70 0.45 -6.91
C ILE A 6 3.37 0.69 -8.25
N ARG A 7 2.70 0.35 -9.36
CA ARG A 7 3.23 0.61 -10.70
C ARG A 7 3.51 2.11 -10.94
N ARG A 8 2.72 3.00 -10.34
CA ARG A 8 2.93 4.45 -10.43
C ARG A 8 4.14 4.91 -9.61
N LEU A 9 4.35 4.32 -8.43
CA LEU A 9 5.53 4.57 -7.60
C LEU A 9 6.81 4.10 -8.29
N GLU A 10 6.80 2.89 -8.86
CA GLU A 10 7.92 2.34 -9.65
C GLU A 10 8.25 3.22 -10.85
N ALA A 11 7.23 3.67 -11.58
CA ALA A 11 7.39 4.53 -12.74
C ALA A 11 7.71 6.00 -12.39
N GLY A 12 7.91 6.34 -11.11
CA GLY A 12 8.18 7.71 -10.68
C GLY A 12 7.07 8.68 -11.08
N TRP A 13 5.82 8.22 -11.07
CA TRP A 13 4.61 8.96 -11.44
C TRP A 13 4.42 9.26 -12.94
N ALA A 14 5.17 8.62 -13.82
CA ALA A 14 4.98 8.73 -15.26
C ALA A 14 3.54 8.35 -15.70
N PRO A 15 3.04 8.88 -16.84
CA PRO A 15 3.69 9.89 -17.70
C PRO A 15 3.47 11.34 -17.24
N SER A 16 2.44 11.61 -16.43
CA SER A 16 2.05 12.97 -16.04
C SER A 16 2.92 13.59 -14.94
N GLY A 17 3.66 12.77 -14.19
CA GLY A 17 4.36 13.21 -12.98
C GLY A 17 3.43 13.64 -11.84
N ARG A 18 2.12 13.52 -12.05
CA ARG A 18 1.07 13.99 -11.13
C ARG A 18 0.19 12.84 -10.67
N TYR A 19 -0.07 12.80 -9.37
CA TYR A 19 -1.01 11.87 -8.75
C TYR A 19 -1.72 12.61 -7.62
N ARG A 20 -3.05 12.60 -7.61
CA ARG A 20 -3.79 13.38 -6.60
C ARG A 20 -3.73 12.68 -5.24
N GLU A 21 -3.62 13.47 -4.17
CA GLU A 21 -3.57 12.95 -2.80
C GLU A 21 -4.83 12.15 -2.42
N ASP A 22 -6.01 12.54 -2.90
CA ASP A 22 -7.25 11.81 -2.63
C ASP A 22 -7.27 10.42 -3.30
N LEU A 23 -6.66 10.29 -4.48
CA LEU A 23 -6.48 9.01 -5.16
C LEU A 23 -5.48 8.13 -4.41
N PHE A 24 -4.41 8.73 -3.88
CA PHE A 24 -3.45 8.03 -3.02
C PHE A 24 -4.16 7.46 -1.79
N ARG A 25 -4.91 8.27 -1.04
CA ARG A 25 -5.70 7.81 0.11
C ARG A 25 -6.73 6.73 -0.25
N ARG A 26 -7.35 6.80 -1.43
CA ARG A 26 -8.26 5.76 -1.91
C ARG A 26 -7.55 4.44 -2.14
N ASP A 27 -6.34 4.46 -2.72
CA ASP A 27 -5.58 3.24 -2.94
C ASP A 27 -5.03 2.65 -1.62
N LEU A 28 -4.72 3.47 -0.60
CA LEU A 28 -4.43 2.98 0.75
C LEU A 28 -5.63 2.24 1.38
N LYS A 29 -6.85 2.78 1.22
CA LYS A 29 -8.08 2.06 1.64
C LYS A 29 -8.27 0.74 0.89
N ALA A 30 -7.84 0.68 -0.37
CA ALA A 30 -7.87 -0.56 -1.13
C ALA A 30 -6.89 -1.60 -0.55
N ARG A 31 -5.79 -1.19 0.07
CA ARG A 31 -4.87 -2.09 0.79
C ARG A 31 -5.47 -2.60 2.09
N ASP A 32 -6.21 -1.76 2.83
CA ASP A 32 -6.99 -2.19 4.01
C ASP A 32 -8.02 -3.28 3.62
N ALA A 33 -8.73 -3.08 2.51
CA ALA A 33 -9.69 -4.08 2.00
C ALA A 33 -9.01 -5.39 1.58
N LEU A 34 -7.79 -5.31 1.02
CA LEU A 34 -7.00 -6.47 0.63
C LEU A 34 -6.50 -7.27 1.84
N GLU A 35 -6.14 -6.60 2.94
CA GLU A 35 -5.79 -7.28 4.20
C GLU A 35 -6.95 -8.11 4.73
N ARG A 36 -8.17 -7.53 4.78
CA ARG A 36 -9.37 -8.25 5.21
C ARG A 36 -9.67 -9.44 4.31
N LEU A 37 -9.56 -9.27 2.99
CA LEU A 37 -9.78 -10.36 2.03
C LEU A 37 -8.80 -11.52 2.24
N VAL A 38 -7.52 -11.24 2.53
CA VAL A 38 -6.54 -12.29 2.85
C VAL A 38 -6.97 -13.08 4.09
N GLY A 39 -7.52 -12.40 5.11
CA GLY A 39 -8.08 -13.04 6.30
C GLY A 39 -9.28 -13.94 5.97
N GLU A 40 -10.25 -13.40 5.23
CA GLU A 40 -11.46 -14.13 4.81
C GLU A 40 -11.14 -15.37 3.96
N VAL A 41 -10.16 -15.27 3.04
CA VAL A 41 -9.72 -16.42 2.23
C VAL A 41 -9.00 -17.48 3.09
N GLY A 42 -8.28 -17.07 4.13
CA GLY A 42 -7.65 -17.96 5.11
C GLY A 42 -8.66 -18.88 5.80
N GLU A 43 -9.86 -18.37 6.09
CA GLU A 43 -10.94 -19.16 6.69
C GLU A 43 -11.48 -20.25 5.75
N VAL A 44 -11.39 -20.04 4.43
CA VAL A 44 -11.91 -20.96 3.41
C VAL A 44 -10.85 -21.95 2.92
N GLY A 45 -9.57 -21.56 2.88
CA GLY A 45 -8.48 -22.46 2.50
C GLY A 45 -7.10 -21.83 2.54
N GLU A 46 -6.22 -22.36 3.39
CA GLU A 46 -4.88 -21.83 3.65
C GLU A 46 -4.01 -21.74 2.38
N THR A 47 -4.10 -22.71 1.46
CA THR A 47 -3.29 -22.70 0.23
C THR A 47 -3.57 -21.49 -0.66
N TYR A 48 -4.84 -21.07 -0.77
CA TYR A 48 -5.22 -19.89 -1.55
C TYR A 48 -4.84 -18.60 -0.81
N ALA A 49 -4.96 -18.62 0.52
CA ALA A 49 -4.55 -17.51 1.36
C ALA A 49 -3.05 -17.27 1.29
N ASP A 50 -2.23 -18.32 1.30
CA ASP A 50 -0.78 -18.25 1.16
C ASP A 50 -0.35 -17.67 -0.18
N ALA A 51 -0.95 -18.13 -1.28
CA ALA A 51 -0.66 -17.58 -2.60
C ALA A 51 -1.01 -16.08 -2.68
N LEU A 52 -2.16 -15.69 -2.12
CA LEU A 52 -2.57 -14.28 -2.07
C LEU A 52 -1.64 -13.46 -1.18
N ARG A 53 -1.29 -13.97 0.00
CA ARG A 53 -0.38 -13.35 0.96
C ARG A 53 0.98 -13.10 0.34
N GLN A 54 1.55 -14.06 -0.40
CA GLN A 54 2.81 -13.88 -1.11
C GLN A 54 2.77 -12.75 -2.15
N VAL A 55 1.69 -12.66 -2.94
CA VAL A 55 1.53 -11.58 -3.92
C VAL A 55 1.41 -10.22 -3.23
N VAL A 56 0.61 -10.15 -2.15
CA VAL A 56 0.43 -8.92 -1.37
C VAL A 56 1.75 -8.49 -0.72
N THR A 57 2.52 -9.42 -0.15
CA THR A 57 3.84 -9.14 0.43
C THR A 57 4.78 -8.53 -0.60
N ARG A 58 4.86 -9.10 -1.82
CA ARG A 58 5.70 -8.54 -2.88
C ARG A 58 5.30 -7.12 -3.27
N LEU A 59 4.00 -6.86 -3.34
CA LEU A 59 3.47 -5.53 -3.61
C LEU A 59 3.83 -4.54 -2.47
N ASP A 60 3.75 -4.99 -1.22
CA ASP A 60 4.10 -4.21 -0.04
C ASP A 60 5.62 -3.91 0.07
N GLU A 61 6.47 -4.83 -0.39
CA GLU A 61 7.92 -4.62 -0.51
C GLU A 61 8.23 -3.47 -1.47
N VAL A 62 7.65 -3.49 -2.68
CA VAL A 62 7.84 -2.40 -3.65
C VAL A 62 7.30 -1.08 -3.10
N TYR A 63 6.13 -1.09 -2.44
CA TYR A 63 5.62 0.11 -1.77
C TYR A 63 6.62 0.66 -0.74
N THR A 64 7.21 -0.22 0.08
CA THR A 64 8.21 0.13 1.09
C THR A 64 9.48 0.71 0.48
N GLU A 65 9.95 0.18 -0.65
CA GLU A 65 11.14 0.67 -1.35
C GLU A 65 10.95 2.08 -1.93
N HIS A 66 9.73 2.43 -2.33
CA HIS A 66 9.41 3.71 -2.99
C HIS A 66 8.81 4.76 -2.05
N THR A 67 8.63 4.44 -0.77
CA THR A 67 8.09 5.34 0.26
C THR A 67 9.03 5.42 1.45
N ASP A 68 9.04 6.53 2.15
CA ASP A 68 9.73 6.69 3.43
C ASP A 68 8.71 6.69 4.57
N ARG A 69 9.15 6.33 5.78
CA ARG A 69 8.32 6.54 6.97
C ARG A 69 8.17 8.04 7.17
N GLY A 70 6.92 8.51 7.19
CA GLY A 70 6.64 9.92 7.48
C GLY A 70 7.02 10.26 8.93
N PRO A 71 7.19 11.55 9.27
CA PRO A 71 7.49 11.98 10.65
C PRO A 71 6.42 11.51 11.66
N ALA A 72 5.15 11.41 11.23
CA ALA A 72 4.07 10.86 12.05
C ALA A 72 4.25 9.37 12.44
N ALA A 73 5.06 8.60 11.69
CA ALA A 73 5.41 7.23 12.03
C ALA A 73 6.42 7.16 13.19
N ALA A 74 7.24 8.21 13.37
CA ALA A 74 8.28 8.28 14.39
C ALA A 74 7.68 8.59 15.78
N GLU A 75 6.53 9.27 15.84
CA GLU A 75 5.87 9.63 17.10
C GLU A 75 4.86 8.60 17.61
N GLY A 76 4.86 7.38 17.06
CA GLY A 76 3.95 6.33 17.53
C GLY A 76 2.47 6.72 17.36
N ALA A 77 2.14 7.46 16.29
CA ALA A 77 0.76 7.79 15.97
C ALA A 77 0.04 6.50 15.55
N GLY A 78 -0.50 5.78 16.54
CA GLY A 78 -1.46 4.69 16.39
C GLY A 78 -2.79 5.20 15.83
N GLY A 79 -2.76 5.70 14.60
CA GLY A 79 -3.95 5.83 13.78
C GLY A 79 -4.47 4.42 13.47
N ALA A 80 -5.78 4.24 13.45
CA ALA A 80 -6.44 2.94 13.30
C ALA A 80 -6.28 2.26 11.91
N GLY A 81 -5.20 2.54 11.18
CA GLY A 81 -4.91 1.99 9.86
C GLY A 81 -3.63 1.14 9.85
N GLY A 82 -3.47 0.30 8.82
CA GLY A 82 -2.26 -0.50 8.63
C GLY A 82 -0.99 0.34 8.46
N TRP A 83 0.18 -0.28 8.63
CA TRP A 83 1.49 0.38 8.63
C TRP A 83 1.78 1.22 7.36
N TRP A 84 1.15 0.90 6.23
CA TRP A 84 1.28 1.62 4.96
C TRP A 84 0.75 3.06 5.01
N TRP A 85 -0.17 3.36 5.93
CA TRP A 85 -0.71 4.71 6.15
C TRP A 85 0.32 5.70 6.71
N HIS A 86 1.37 5.18 7.35
CA HIS A 86 2.42 5.99 7.96
C HIS A 86 3.62 6.23 7.03
N ARG A 87 3.41 6.03 5.73
CA ARG A 87 4.46 6.16 4.72
C ARG A 87 4.08 7.20 3.69
N THR A 88 5.08 7.96 3.26
CA THR A 88 4.95 9.00 2.24
C THR A 88 5.84 8.62 1.06
N PRO A 89 5.39 8.78 -0.19
CA PRO A 89 6.26 8.54 -1.33
C PRO A 89 7.52 9.39 -1.30
N ARG A 90 8.66 8.79 -1.69
CA ARG A 90 9.97 9.47 -1.77
C ARG A 90 9.97 10.69 -2.69
N ARG A 91 9.13 10.63 -3.73
CA ARG A 91 8.88 11.73 -4.65
C ARG A 91 7.40 12.02 -4.57
N THR A 92 7.02 13.21 -4.11
CA THR A 92 5.61 13.60 -3.99
C THR A 92 5.11 14.17 -5.32
N PRO A 93 4.03 13.62 -5.92
CA PRO A 93 3.49 14.05 -7.21
C PRO A 93 2.28 14.99 -7.12
N TRP A 94 1.93 15.47 -5.92
CA TRP A 94 0.85 16.43 -5.67
C TRP A 94 1.39 17.77 -5.20
#